data_AF-F8IGZ5-F1
#
_entry.id   AF-F8IGZ5-F1
#
_cell.length_a   1.000
_cell.length_b   1.000
_cell.length_c   1.000
_cell.angle_alpha   90.00
_cell.angle_beta   90.00
_cell.angle_gamma   90.00
#
_symmetry.space_group_name_H-M   'P 1'
#
loop_
_entity.id
_entity.type
_entity.pdbx_description
1 polymer ?
#
loop_
_entity_poly.entity_id
_entity_poly.type
_entity_poly.pdbx_seq_one_letter_code
_entity_poly.pdbx_strand_id
1 'polypeptide(L)'
;MEEVARRLRTQLDTILGALPIEHYQEAQAAFQNYVTALREVLHPNISEEDAKDFLVQHWIMAPVFSSLFPGDDLTETPVARSFEQVTEAFRAFLDRERHVLEEFYVSVRIRAQGIRTPEERQDFLRLLFEMLFKAVFPKAASRLGIVYTPVELVNFLLKSVDVVLQKHFGKTTASSGVTIIDPFAGTGTFPALMLQRWDKETILRKLQAREFWANDVQLFAYYMLLTNLRWTIREMTGEDPRLESASAVG
;
A
#
# COMPACT_ATOMS: atom_id res chain seq x y z
N MET A 1 -19.63 0.65 0.88
CA MET A 1 -18.28 0.13 1.20
C MET A 1 -18.18 -0.34 2.65
N GLU A 2 -18.73 0.40 3.61
CA GLU A 2 -18.79 -0.05 5.03
C GLU A 2 -19.60 -1.33 5.17
N GLU A 3 -20.74 -1.38 4.47
CA GLU A 3 -21.57 -2.58 4.47
C GLU A 3 -20.85 -3.81 3.89
N VAL A 4 -20.17 -3.62 2.77
CA VAL A 4 -19.32 -4.65 2.13
C VAL A 4 -18.22 -5.17 3.06
N ALA A 5 -17.38 -4.29 3.62
CA ALA A 5 -16.43 -4.65 4.69
C ALA A 5 -17.06 -5.47 5.82
N ARG A 6 -18.23 -5.08 6.32
CA ARG A 6 -18.87 -5.82 7.41
C ARG A 6 -19.26 -7.21 6.93
N ARG A 7 -19.84 -7.34 5.73
CA ARG A 7 -20.27 -8.66 5.20
C ARG A 7 -19.10 -9.59 4.95
N LEU A 8 -18.03 -9.11 4.31
CA LEU A 8 -16.75 -9.81 4.25
C LEU A 8 -16.23 -10.28 5.61
N ARG A 9 -16.31 -9.43 6.64
CA ARG A 9 -15.85 -9.83 7.97
C ARG A 9 -16.72 -10.95 8.52
N THR A 10 -18.03 -10.83 8.33
CA THR A 10 -18.99 -11.76 8.91
C THR A 10 -18.77 -13.12 8.25
N GLN A 11 -18.77 -13.16 6.93
CA GLN A 11 -18.41 -14.32 6.14
C GLN A 11 -17.11 -15.02 6.55
N LEU A 12 -16.02 -14.27 6.65
CA LEU A 12 -14.77 -14.78 7.20
C LEU A 12 -14.91 -15.42 8.59
N ASP A 13 -15.58 -14.77 9.54
CA ASP A 13 -15.81 -15.36 10.87
C ASP A 13 -16.64 -16.64 10.77
N THR A 14 -17.59 -16.69 9.84
CA THR A 14 -18.47 -17.84 9.71
C THR A 14 -17.68 -19.04 9.22
N ILE A 15 -16.97 -18.88 8.12
CA ILE A 15 -16.08 -19.90 7.57
C ILE A 15 -15.03 -20.39 8.58
N LEU A 16 -14.39 -19.47 9.31
CA LEU A 16 -13.31 -19.83 10.23
C LEU A 16 -13.83 -20.38 11.56
N GLY A 17 -15.05 -20.04 11.96
CA GLY A 17 -15.62 -20.51 13.21
C GLY A 17 -16.44 -21.77 13.01
N ALA A 18 -16.64 -22.23 11.75
CA ALA A 18 -17.49 -23.38 11.50
C ALA A 18 -16.69 -24.59 11.99
N LEU A 19 -17.33 -25.49 12.77
CA LEU A 19 -16.75 -26.79 13.12
C LEU A 19 -16.19 -27.40 11.82
N PRO A 20 -15.04 -28.13 11.86
CA PRO A 20 -14.43 -28.76 10.68
C PRO A 20 -15.51 -29.53 9.91
N ILE A 21 -16.24 -28.88 9.00
CA ILE A 21 -17.08 -29.54 8.02
C ILE A 21 -16.03 -29.70 6.92
N GLU A 22 -15.84 -30.91 6.39
CA GLU A 22 -14.96 -31.17 5.22
C GLU A 22 -14.96 -30.02 4.18
N HIS A 23 -16.10 -29.35 3.98
CA HIS A 23 -16.24 -28.16 3.12
C HIS A 23 -15.35 -26.94 3.44
N TYR A 24 -15.05 -26.60 4.71
CA TYR A 24 -14.22 -25.43 5.07
C TYR A 24 -12.80 -25.75 5.59
N GLN A 25 -12.36 -27.01 5.52
CA GLN A 25 -11.06 -27.41 6.07
C GLN A 25 -9.93 -26.79 5.26
N GLU A 26 -10.11 -26.74 3.94
CA GLU A 26 -9.12 -26.12 3.07
C GLU A 26 -8.98 -24.62 3.33
N ALA A 27 -10.09 -23.88 3.42
CA ALA A 27 -10.07 -22.48 3.82
C ALA A 27 -9.41 -22.20 5.20
N GLN A 28 -9.67 -23.04 6.21
CA GLN A 28 -9.09 -22.87 7.55
C GLN A 28 -7.58 -23.14 7.50
N ALA A 29 -7.15 -24.16 6.75
CA ALA A 29 -5.72 -24.45 6.62
C ALA A 29 -5.01 -23.32 5.87
N ALA A 30 -5.56 -22.90 4.73
CA ALA A 30 -5.14 -21.69 4.03
C ALA A 30 -5.00 -20.46 4.93
N PHE A 31 -5.97 -20.23 5.83
CA PHE A 31 -5.96 -19.09 6.76
C PHE A 31 -4.81 -19.21 7.75
N GLN A 32 -4.59 -20.40 8.31
CA GLN A 32 -3.47 -20.58 9.22
C GLN A 32 -2.11 -20.42 8.52
N ASN A 33 -1.95 -20.94 7.31
CA ASN A 33 -0.71 -20.73 6.55
C ASN A 33 -0.46 -19.25 6.28
N TYR A 34 -1.50 -18.55 5.86
CA TYR A 34 -1.50 -17.09 5.81
C TYR A 34 -1.04 -16.37 7.07
N VAL A 35 -1.56 -16.74 8.25
CA VAL A 35 -1.20 -16.06 9.49
C VAL A 35 0.29 -16.32 9.76
N THR A 36 0.76 -17.53 9.48
CA THR A 36 2.17 -17.91 9.65
C THR A 36 3.05 -17.05 8.75
N ALA A 37 2.73 -16.99 7.46
CA ALA A 37 3.34 -16.09 6.49
C ALA A 37 3.41 -14.61 6.91
N LEU A 38 2.28 -14.01 7.26
CA LEU A 38 2.27 -12.68 7.84
C LEU A 38 3.19 -12.46 9.03
N ARG A 39 3.26 -13.41 9.96
CA ARG A 39 4.15 -13.27 11.12
C ARG A 39 5.60 -13.28 10.70
N GLU A 40 5.93 -14.07 9.69
CA GLU A 40 7.27 -14.10 9.13
C GLU A 40 7.62 -12.83 8.34
N VAL A 41 6.67 -12.29 7.57
CA VAL A 41 6.95 -11.16 6.69
C VAL A 41 6.88 -9.84 7.45
N LEU A 42 5.83 -9.69 8.26
CA LEU A 42 5.60 -8.50 9.06
C LEU A 42 6.10 -8.52 10.51
N HIS A 43 5.47 -9.29 11.39
CA HIS A 43 5.84 -9.25 12.81
C HIS A 43 5.31 -10.49 13.54
N PRO A 44 6.10 -11.13 14.44
CA PRO A 44 5.65 -12.32 15.16
C PRO A 44 4.37 -12.16 16.01
N ASN A 45 3.96 -10.95 16.35
CA ASN A 45 2.89 -10.71 17.32
C ASN A 45 1.55 -10.47 16.63
N ILE A 46 1.48 -10.73 15.32
CA ILE A 46 0.25 -10.45 14.61
C ILE A 46 -0.76 -11.47 15.12
N SER A 47 -1.86 -10.99 15.68
CA SER A 47 -3.00 -11.83 16.05
C SER A 47 -3.82 -12.36 14.85
N GLU A 48 -4.57 -13.44 15.03
CA GLU A 48 -5.53 -13.91 14.01
C GLU A 48 -6.59 -12.84 13.69
N GLU A 49 -7.06 -12.11 14.71
CA GLU A 49 -7.95 -10.96 14.52
C GLU A 49 -7.33 -9.89 13.61
N ASP A 50 -6.05 -9.58 13.80
CA ASP A 50 -5.33 -8.64 12.95
C ASP A 50 -5.25 -9.18 11.52
N ALA A 51 -5.05 -10.49 11.37
CA ALA A 51 -4.87 -11.12 10.06
C ALA A 51 -6.17 -11.07 9.24
N LYS A 52 -7.29 -11.39 9.90
CA LYS A 52 -8.59 -11.17 9.34
C LYS A 52 -8.84 -9.71 8.93
N ASP A 53 -8.45 -8.73 9.73
CA ASP A 53 -8.56 -7.31 9.34
C ASP A 53 -7.70 -7.04 8.10
N PHE A 54 -6.49 -7.61 8.01
CA PHE A 54 -5.63 -7.42 6.85
C PHE A 54 -6.26 -8.00 5.59
N LEU A 55 -6.96 -9.13 5.70
CA LEU A 55 -7.59 -9.76 4.55
C LEU A 55 -8.73 -8.93 4.02
N VAL A 56 -9.60 -8.48 4.91
CA VAL A 56 -10.70 -7.62 4.50
C VAL A 56 -10.16 -6.36 3.84
N GLN A 57 -9.08 -5.80 4.39
CA GLN A 57 -8.46 -4.61 3.82
C GLN A 57 -7.95 -4.91 2.43
N HIS A 58 -7.32 -6.07 2.27
CA HIS A 58 -6.73 -6.42 0.99
C HIS A 58 -7.81 -6.59 -0.07
N TRP A 59 -8.86 -7.36 0.21
CA TRP A 59 -9.99 -7.52 -0.71
C TRP A 59 -10.67 -6.23 -1.16
N ILE A 60 -10.73 -5.24 -0.30
CA ILE A 60 -11.28 -3.95 -0.68
C ILE A 60 -10.29 -3.14 -1.52
N MET A 61 -9.01 -3.19 -1.18
CA MET A 61 -8.04 -2.29 -1.78
C MET A 61 -7.48 -2.84 -3.07
N ALA A 62 -7.42 -4.16 -3.20
CA ALA A 62 -6.69 -4.77 -4.31
C ALA A 62 -7.36 -4.32 -5.60
N PRO A 63 -8.70 -4.32 -5.71
CA PRO A 63 -9.31 -3.88 -6.94
C PRO A 63 -9.16 -2.40 -7.23
N VAL A 64 -9.15 -1.55 -6.19
CA VAL A 64 -8.83 -0.12 -6.32
C VAL A 64 -7.50 0.09 -6.96
N PHE A 65 -6.50 -0.62 -6.48
CA PHE A 65 -5.22 -0.49 -7.11
C PHE A 65 -5.26 -1.00 -8.54
N SER A 66 -6.00 -2.10 -8.78
CA SER A 66 -5.95 -2.72 -10.09
C SER A 66 -6.52 -1.70 -11.08
N SER A 67 -7.59 -1.01 -10.68
CA SER A 67 -8.21 0.14 -11.35
C SER A 67 -7.29 1.33 -11.63
N LEU A 68 -6.45 1.74 -10.68
CA LEU A 68 -5.51 2.85 -10.88
C LEU A 68 -4.38 2.49 -11.81
N PHE A 69 -4.06 1.19 -11.92
CA PHE A 69 -2.87 0.76 -12.73
C PHE A 69 -3.14 -0.26 -13.80
N PRO A 70 -4.30 -0.37 -14.41
CA PRO A 70 -4.70 -1.50 -15.29
C PRO A 70 -3.48 -2.27 -15.94
N GLY A 71 -3.45 -3.63 -15.93
CA GLY A 71 -2.32 -4.44 -16.45
C GLY A 71 -1.24 -4.83 -15.46
N ASP A 72 -1.52 -4.65 -14.23
CA ASP A 72 -0.64 -4.95 -13.29
C ASP A 72 -1.13 -5.59 -12.06
N ASP A 73 -0.26 -6.40 -11.56
CA ASP A 73 -0.69 -7.24 -10.56
C ASP A 73 -0.06 -6.89 -9.21
N LEU A 74 -0.81 -6.19 -8.33
CA LEU A 74 -0.37 -6.02 -6.92
C LEU A 74 -0.03 -7.31 -6.25
N THR A 75 -0.71 -8.39 -6.63
CA THR A 75 -0.33 -9.74 -6.25
C THR A 75 1.17 -10.09 -6.42
N GLU A 76 1.98 -9.31 -7.12
CA GLU A 76 3.39 -9.67 -7.29
C GLU A 76 4.20 -9.25 -6.06
N THR A 77 3.63 -8.46 -5.15
CA THR A 77 4.31 -8.13 -3.89
C THR A 77 4.36 -9.31 -2.93
N PRO A 78 5.44 -9.46 -2.11
CA PRO A 78 5.48 -10.47 -1.06
C PRO A 78 4.25 -10.51 -0.18
N VAL A 79 3.85 -9.33 0.27
CA VAL A 79 2.66 -9.15 1.10
C VAL A 79 1.40 -9.61 0.36
N ALA A 80 1.12 -9.12 -0.86
CA ALA A 80 -0.04 -9.52 -1.68
C ALA A 80 -0.10 -11.02 -2.05
N ARG A 81 1.02 -11.63 -2.47
CA ARG A 81 1.18 -13.09 -2.58
C ARG A 81 0.74 -13.88 -1.34
N SER A 82 1.11 -13.42 -0.14
CA SER A 82 0.67 -14.07 1.10
C SER A 82 -0.87 -14.09 1.23
N PHE A 83 -1.58 -13.14 0.60
CA PHE A 83 -3.05 -13.11 0.57
C PHE A 83 -3.69 -14.03 -0.46
N GLU A 84 -3.00 -14.36 -1.55
CA GLU A 84 -3.64 -15.05 -2.69
C GLU A 84 -4.19 -16.43 -2.34
N GLN A 85 -3.44 -17.22 -1.57
CA GLN A 85 -3.86 -18.59 -1.23
C GLN A 85 -5.17 -18.61 -0.45
N VAL A 86 -5.31 -17.70 0.52
CA VAL A 86 -6.56 -17.55 1.25
C VAL A 86 -7.63 -16.92 0.38
N THR A 87 -7.29 -16.01 -0.52
CA THR A 87 -8.28 -15.32 -1.36
C THR A 87 -8.99 -16.31 -2.28
N GLU A 88 -8.25 -17.24 -2.88
CA GLU A 88 -8.81 -18.35 -3.67
C GLU A 88 -9.93 -19.13 -2.98
N ALA A 89 -9.76 -19.46 -1.71
CA ALA A 89 -10.82 -20.10 -0.93
C ALA A 89 -12.12 -19.28 -0.79
N PHE A 90 -12.05 -17.96 -0.96
CA PHE A 90 -13.18 -17.04 -0.84
C PHE A 90 -13.64 -16.43 -2.15
N ARG A 91 -13.24 -16.98 -3.29
CA ARG A 91 -13.33 -16.31 -4.59
C ARG A 91 -14.79 -16.16 -4.97
N ALA A 92 -15.56 -17.24 -4.80
CA ALA A 92 -17.00 -17.23 -5.12
C ALA A 92 -17.75 -16.12 -4.36
N PHE A 93 -17.55 -16.06 -3.04
CA PHE A 93 -18.07 -14.98 -2.21
C PHE A 93 -17.62 -13.58 -2.63
N LEU A 94 -16.33 -13.41 -2.94
CA LEU A 94 -15.78 -12.12 -3.33
C LEU A 94 -16.38 -11.66 -4.66
N ASP A 95 -16.65 -12.58 -5.57
CA ASP A 95 -17.14 -12.23 -6.90
C ASP A 95 -18.57 -11.68 -6.78
N ARG A 96 -19.36 -12.29 -5.91
CA ARG A 96 -20.68 -11.77 -5.55
C ARG A 96 -20.68 -10.36 -4.95
N GLU A 97 -19.75 -10.07 -4.05
CA GLU A 97 -19.71 -8.75 -3.43
C GLU A 97 -19.07 -7.69 -4.33
N ARG A 98 -18.44 -8.11 -5.43
CA ARG A 98 -17.62 -7.23 -6.27
C ARG A 98 -18.53 -6.22 -6.96
N HIS A 99 -19.75 -6.63 -7.34
CA HIS A 99 -20.71 -5.76 -8.04
C HIS A 99 -21.05 -4.49 -7.25
N VAL A 100 -21.13 -4.61 -5.93
CA VAL A 100 -21.38 -3.47 -5.03
C VAL A 100 -20.25 -2.42 -5.05
N LEU A 101 -19.00 -2.83 -5.24
CA LEU A 101 -17.86 -1.93 -5.26
C LEU A 101 -17.48 -1.42 -6.66
N GLU A 102 -18.18 -1.85 -7.71
CA GLU A 102 -17.77 -1.58 -9.09
C GLU A 102 -17.93 -0.09 -9.35
N GLU A 103 -19.05 0.48 -8.90
CA GLU A 103 -19.32 1.92 -9.06
C GLU A 103 -18.24 2.78 -8.39
N PHE A 104 -17.87 2.43 -7.16
CA PHE A 104 -16.72 3.03 -6.50
C PHE A 104 -15.41 2.91 -7.31
N TYR A 105 -15.09 1.75 -7.87
CA TYR A 105 -13.84 1.58 -8.62
C TYR A 105 -13.84 2.40 -9.90
N VAL A 106 -14.98 2.46 -10.59
CA VAL A 106 -15.15 3.34 -11.75
C VAL A 106 -14.89 4.82 -11.38
N SER A 107 -15.59 5.37 -10.39
CA SER A 107 -15.32 6.71 -9.83
C SER A 107 -13.84 6.99 -9.54
N VAL A 108 -13.12 6.03 -8.95
CA VAL A 108 -11.70 6.21 -8.62
C VAL A 108 -10.92 6.36 -9.92
N ARG A 109 -11.23 5.55 -10.91
CA ARG A 109 -10.54 5.56 -12.21
C ARG A 109 -10.76 6.88 -12.94
N ILE A 110 -12.01 7.31 -13.04
CA ILE A 110 -12.36 8.60 -13.67
C ILE A 110 -11.61 9.77 -13.03
N ARG A 111 -11.70 9.90 -11.70
CA ARG A 111 -10.93 10.91 -10.97
C ARG A 111 -9.41 10.81 -11.19
N ALA A 112 -8.84 9.60 -11.24
CA ALA A 112 -7.39 9.44 -11.40
C ALA A 112 -6.93 9.94 -12.78
N GLN A 113 -7.80 9.83 -13.81
CA GLN A 113 -7.48 10.29 -15.16
C GLN A 113 -7.31 11.81 -15.27
N GLY A 114 -7.98 12.59 -14.43
CA GLY A 114 -7.82 14.04 -14.43
C GLY A 114 -6.58 14.58 -13.69
N ILE A 115 -5.70 13.73 -13.15
CA ILE A 115 -4.69 14.19 -12.17
C ILE A 115 -3.50 14.57 -13.01
N ARG A 116 -3.08 15.82 -12.92
CA ARG A 116 -1.94 16.33 -13.69
C ARG A 116 -0.73 16.79 -12.89
N THR A 117 -0.92 17.19 -11.64
CA THR A 117 0.19 17.70 -10.84
C THR A 117 0.54 16.78 -9.65
N PRO A 118 1.78 16.83 -9.13
CA PRO A 118 2.10 16.13 -7.89
C PRO A 118 1.18 16.46 -6.71
N GLU A 119 0.79 17.73 -6.59
CA GLU A 119 -0.07 18.21 -5.50
C GLU A 119 -1.46 17.59 -5.61
N GLU A 120 -2.04 17.62 -6.83
CA GLU A 120 -3.31 16.97 -7.10
C GLU A 120 -3.29 15.45 -6.82
N ARG A 121 -2.22 14.76 -7.22
CA ARG A 121 -1.95 13.39 -6.79
C ARG A 121 -1.95 13.17 -5.28
N GLN A 122 -1.25 14.00 -4.51
CA GLN A 122 -1.18 13.83 -3.05
C GLN A 122 -2.57 14.05 -2.46
N ASP A 123 -3.33 15.00 -3.01
CA ASP A 123 -4.70 15.26 -2.54
C ASP A 123 -5.62 14.08 -2.85
N PHE A 124 -5.59 13.62 -4.08
CA PHE A 124 -6.23 12.39 -4.49
C PHE A 124 -5.96 11.17 -3.62
N LEU A 125 -4.71 10.72 -3.51
CA LEU A 125 -4.32 9.63 -2.61
C LEU A 125 -4.74 9.87 -1.16
N ARG A 126 -4.67 11.11 -0.66
CA ARG A 126 -5.11 11.43 0.70
C ARG A 126 -6.60 11.16 0.80
N LEU A 127 -7.41 11.62 -0.15
CA LEU A 127 -8.87 11.54 -0.09
C LEU A 127 -9.29 10.08 -0.25
N LEU A 128 -8.74 9.40 -1.24
CA LEU A 128 -8.82 7.96 -1.39
C LEU A 128 -8.55 7.17 -0.09
N PHE A 129 -7.37 7.37 0.50
CA PHE A 129 -7.07 6.86 1.83
C PHE A 129 -8.16 7.14 2.87
N GLU A 130 -8.63 8.38 3.00
CA GLU A 130 -9.61 8.75 4.03
C GLU A 130 -10.93 8.03 3.77
N MET A 131 -11.32 7.95 2.50
CA MET A 131 -12.64 7.42 2.15
C MET A 131 -12.66 5.92 2.41
N LEU A 132 -11.66 5.21 1.90
CA LEU A 132 -11.49 3.79 2.17
C LEU A 132 -11.23 3.43 3.64
N PHE A 133 -10.37 4.19 4.33
CA PHE A 133 -10.04 3.90 5.72
C PHE A 133 -11.28 4.06 6.59
N LYS A 134 -12.08 5.10 6.36
CA LYS A 134 -13.33 5.32 7.11
C LYS A 134 -14.32 4.21 6.84
N ALA A 135 -14.41 3.81 5.59
CA ALA A 135 -15.24 2.66 5.24
C ALA A 135 -14.86 1.34 5.92
N VAL A 136 -13.59 1.04 6.06
CA VAL A 136 -13.16 -0.28 6.53
C VAL A 136 -12.96 -0.31 8.04
N PHE A 137 -12.70 0.83 8.65
CA PHE A 137 -12.30 0.93 10.04
C PHE A 137 -12.99 2.13 10.63
N PRO A 138 -14.34 2.15 10.68
CA PRO A 138 -15.04 3.32 11.17
C PRO A 138 -14.66 3.67 12.62
N LYS A 139 -14.42 2.65 13.46
CA LYS A 139 -14.04 2.84 14.86
C LYS A 139 -12.60 3.33 15.01
N ALA A 140 -11.67 2.73 14.27
CA ALA A 140 -10.26 3.18 14.21
C ALA A 140 -10.11 4.58 13.57
N ALA A 141 -10.96 4.95 12.62
CA ALA A 141 -10.89 6.23 11.90
C ALA A 141 -11.31 7.39 12.81
N SER A 142 -12.35 7.18 13.62
CA SER A 142 -12.72 8.14 14.67
C SER A 142 -11.61 8.39 15.71
N ARG A 143 -10.75 7.40 16.01
CA ARG A 143 -9.62 7.50 16.97
C ARG A 143 -8.26 7.91 16.36
N LEU A 144 -8.00 7.63 15.09
CA LEU A 144 -6.71 7.75 14.42
C LEU A 144 -6.96 9.03 13.61
N GLY A 145 -6.49 10.17 14.11
CA GLY A 145 -6.21 11.31 13.27
C GLY A 145 -5.13 10.88 12.31
N ILE A 146 -5.44 10.34 11.13
CA ILE A 146 -4.40 10.12 10.13
C ILE A 146 -3.76 11.49 9.94
N VAL A 147 -2.49 11.65 10.33
CA VAL A 147 -1.85 12.96 10.31
C VAL A 147 -1.24 13.02 8.93
N TYR A 148 -1.71 13.97 8.15
CA TYR A 148 -1.10 14.22 6.85
C TYR A 148 0.00 15.23 7.03
N THR A 149 1.15 14.92 6.47
CA THR A 149 2.27 15.85 6.54
C THR A 149 2.08 16.86 5.42
N PRO A 150 1.91 18.17 5.70
CA PRO A 150 1.72 19.15 4.63
C PRO A 150 2.86 19.09 3.59
N VAL A 151 2.55 19.23 2.29
CA VAL A 151 3.57 19.09 1.21
C VAL A 151 4.69 20.14 1.40
N GLU A 152 4.31 21.39 1.62
CA GLU A 152 5.19 22.48 2.00
C GLU A 152 6.18 22.14 3.12
N LEU A 153 5.69 21.60 4.24
CA LEU A 153 6.57 21.08 5.29
C LEU A 153 7.57 20.04 4.77
N VAL A 154 7.10 19.09 3.96
CA VAL A 154 7.94 18.00 3.46
C VAL A 154 9.02 18.56 2.53
N ASN A 155 8.64 19.42 1.60
CA ASN A 155 9.59 20.15 0.77
C ASN A 155 10.69 20.89 1.55
N PHE A 156 10.29 21.72 2.52
CA PHE A 156 11.20 22.30 3.49
C PHE A 156 12.20 21.28 4.06
N LEU A 157 11.73 20.17 4.60
CA LEU A 157 12.61 19.20 5.23
C LEU A 157 13.57 18.55 4.23
N LEU A 158 13.12 18.28 3.01
CA LEU A 158 13.94 17.59 2.04
C LEU A 158 15.06 18.50 1.55
N LYS A 159 14.72 19.76 1.25
CA LYS A 159 15.74 20.80 1.02
C LYS A 159 16.73 20.93 2.17
N SER A 160 16.24 20.95 3.40
CA SER A 160 17.11 21.08 4.57
C SER A 160 18.09 19.89 4.64
N VAL A 161 17.67 18.69 4.24
CA VAL A 161 18.53 17.49 4.25
C VAL A 161 19.69 17.67 3.27
N ASP A 162 19.43 18.09 2.04
CA ASP A 162 20.48 18.41 1.06
C ASP A 162 21.46 19.51 1.52
N VAL A 163 20.97 20.63 2.03
CA VAL A 163 21.79 21.64 2.70
C VAL A 163 22.73 21.03 3.75
N VAL A 164 22.23 20.22 4.68
CA VAL A 164 23.06 19.63 5.75
C VAL A 164 24.08 18.69 5.11
N LEU A 165 23.66 17.90 4.10
CA LEU A 165 24.57 16.93 3.49
C LEU A 165 25.70 17.65 2.75
N GLN A 166 25.43 18.79 2.14
CA GLN A 166 26.38 19.52 1.32
C GLN A 166 27.41 20.18 2.23
N LYS A 167 26.92 20.92 3.21
CA LYS A 167 27.74 21.51 4.26
C LYS A 167 28.71 20.55 4.97
N HIS A 168 28.25 19.37 5.38
CA HIS A 168 29.05 18.54 6.26
C HIS A 168 29.74 17.38 5.54
N PHE A 169 29.30 17.05 4.32
CA PHE A 169 29.68 15.82 3.65
C PHE A 169 30.07 16.03 2.21
N GLY A 170 30.02 17.25 1.69
CA GLY A 170 30.12 17.48 0.26
C GLY A 170 29.21 16.58 -0.60
N LYS A 171 28.08 16.08 -0.07
CA LYS A 171 27.16 15.20 -0.81
C LYS A 171 25.76 15.78 -0.83
N THR A 172 24.93 15.33 -1.76
CA THR A 172 23.48 15.49 -1.79
C THR A 172 22.73 14.15 -1.64
N THR A 173 21.40 14.22 -1.59
CA THR A 173 20.49 13.08 -1.53
C THR A 173 20.59 12.33 -2.85
N ALA A 174 20.95 13.02 -3.93
CA ALA A 174 21.21 12.42 -5.23
C ALA A 174 22.55 11.69 -5.33
N SER A 175 23.56 11.95 -4.51
CA SER A 175 24.89 11.31 -4.61
C SER A 175 24.89 9.77 -4.49
N SER A 176 25.80 9.11 -5.23
CA SER A 176 26.08 7.67 -5.04
C SER A 176 26.64 7.36 -3.65
N GLY A 177 26.30 6.19 -3.10
CA GLY A 177 26.63 5.82 -1.72
C GLY A 177 25.78 6.46 -0.62
N VAL A 178 24.77 7.30 -0.94
CA VAL A 178 23.90 7.94 0.06
C VAL A 178 22.61 7.16 0.08
N THR A 179 22.34 6.49 1.20
CA THR A 179 21.16 5.64 1.33
C THR A 179 20.06 6.42 2.04
N ILE A 180 18.89 6.57 1.42
CA ILE A 180 17.68 7.14 2.06
C ILE A 180 16.74 6.06 2.62
N ILE A 181 16.31 6.20 3.86
CA ILE A 181 15.35 5.28 4.51
C ILE A 181 14.27 6.14 5.18
N ASP A 182 13.03 6.00 4.73
CA ASP A 182 11.83 6.33 5.48
C ASP A 182 11.11 5.12 6.13
N PRO A 183 11.30 4.88 7.44
CA PRO A 183 10.69 3.73 8.11
C PRO A 183 9.19 3.85 8.41
N PHE A 184 8.63 5.07 8.43
CA PHE A 184 7.22 5.36 8.69
C PHE A 184 6.65 6.24 7.59
N ALA A 185 6.48 5.66 6.42
CA ALA A 185 6.31 6.46 5.23
C ALA A 185 4.85 6.89 5.06
N GLY A 186 3.96 6.39 5.90
CA GLY A 186 2.54 6.51 5.69
C GLY A 186 2.15 6.24 4.24
N THR A 187 1.51 7.23 3.64
CA THR A 187 1.08 7.18 2.24
C THR A 187 2.16 7.51 1.22
N GLY A 188 3.34 7.91 1.68
CA GLY A 188 4.54 7.97 0.88
C GLY A 188 4.82 9.35 0.39
N THR A 189 4.32 10.37 1.09
CA THR A 189 4.56 11.74 0.73
C THR A 189 6.07 12.09 0.65
N PHE A 190 6.87 11.85 1.70
CA PHE A 190 8.33 12.01 1.72
C PHE A 190 9.02 11.31 0.56
N PRO A 191 8.85 9.99 0.40
CA PRO A 191 9.61 9.32 -0.64
C PRO A 191 9.20 9.76 -2.06
N ALA A 192 7.92 10.04 -2.29
CA ALA A 192 7.47 10.49 -3.61
C ALA A 192 8.04 11.86 -3.99
N LEU A 193 7.88 12.84 -3.11
CA LEU A 193 8.49 14.15 -3.29
C LEU A 193 10.03 14.13 -3.40
N MET A 194 10.72 13.21 -2.71
CA MET A 194 12.17 13.04 -2.89
C MET A 194 12.49 12.62 -4.31
N LEU A 195 11.74 11.65 -4.84
CA LEU A 195 11.98 11.17 -6.20
C LEU A 195 11.77 12.30 -7.22
N GLN A 196 10.82 13.19 -6.99
CA GLN A 196 10.56 14.32 -7.90
C GLN A 196 11.71 15.32 -7.94
N ARG A 197 12.56 15.33 -6.92
CA ARG A 197 13.78 16.13 -6.94
C ARG A 197 14.95 15.54 -7.72
N TRP A 198 14.88 14.27 -8.10
CA TRP A 198 15.98 13.59 -8.76
C TRP A 198 15.67 13.55 -10.24
N ASP A 199 16.70 13.65 -11.07
CA ASP A 199 16.59 13.23 -12.45
C ASP A 199 16.35 11.70 -12.65
N LYS A 200 15.90 11.33 -13.85
CA LYS A 200 15.65 9.93 -14.23
C LYS A 200 16.85 9.02 -13.92
N GLU A 201 18.04 9.40 -14.37
CA GLU A 201 19.28 8.60 -14.18
C GLU A 201 19.57 8.32 -12.70
N THR A 202 19.48 9.36 -11.87
CA THR A 202 19.60 9.27 -10.43
C THR A 202 18.60 8.29 -9.82
N ILE A 203 17.33 8.34 -10.23
CA ILE A 203 16.28 7.47 -9.68
C ILE A 203 16.63 6.02 -10.00
N LEU A 204 16.94 5.72 -11.27
CA LEU A 204 17.21 4.34 -11.69
C LEU A 204 18.46 3.77 -11.02
N ARG A 205 19.54 4.52 -11.02
CA ARG A 205 20.74 4.17 -10.26
C ARG A 205 20.47 3.85 -8.81
N LYS A 206 19.73 4.70 -8.08
CA LYS A 206 19.52 4.44 -6.66
C LYS A 206 18.65 3.22 -6.44
N LEU A 207 17.70 2.96 -7.35
CA LEU A 207 16.83 1.79 -7.23
C LEU A 207 17.63 0.51 -7.47
N GLN A 208 18.39 0.46 -8.55
CA GLN A 208 19.37 -0.57 -8.80
C GLN A 208 20.36 -0.80 -7.65
N ALA A 209 20.84 0.25 -7.01
CA ALA A 209 21.84 0.13 -5.97
C ALA A 209 21.20 -0.14 -4.61
N ARG A 210 19.86 -0.28 -4.54
CA ARG A 210 19.15 -0.40 -3.26
C ARG A 210 19.53 0.69 -2.25
N GLU A 211 19.48 1.96 -2.64
CA GLU A 211 19.89 3.10 -1.79
C GLU A 211 18.66 3.96 -1.46
N PHE A 212 17.45 3.48 -1.71
CA PHE A 212 16.21 4.21 -1.49
C PHE A 212 15.18 3.22 -0.91
N TRP A 213 14.67 3.50 0.29
CA TRP A 213 13.91 2.55 1.09
C TRP A 213 12.78 3.29 1.75
N ALA A 214 11.58 2.73 1.62
CA ALA A 214 10.45 3.23 2.37
C ALA A 214 9.52 2.09 2.80
N ASN A 215 8.98 2.20 4.01
CA ASN A 215 8.17 1.12 4.58
C ASN A 215 7.09 1.71 5.49
N ASP A 216 5.99 0.99 5.63
CA ASP A 216 5.06 1.19 6.73
C ASP A 216 4.55 -0.11 7.33
N VAL A 217 4.32 -0.11 8.64
CA VAL A 217 3.70 -1.25 9.32
C VAL A 217 2.22 -1.43 8.98
N GLN A 218 1.51 -0.35 8.68
CA GLN A 218 0.06 -0.41 8.52
C GLN A 218 -0.20 -0.85 7.10
N LEU A 219 -0.96 -1.94 6.91
CA LEU A 219 -1.09 -2.54 5.57
C LEU A 219 -1.74 -1.58 4.57
N PHE A 220 -2.78 -0.88 5.02
CA PHE A 220 -3.46 0.12 4.19
C PHE A 220 -2.51 1.23 3.74
N ALA A 221 -1.80 1.84 4.69
CA ALA A 221 -0.73 2.79 4.37
C ALA A 221 0.33 2.19 3.43
N TYR A 222 0.65 0.90 3.58
CA TYR A 222 1.67 0.25 2.77
C TYR A 222 1.22 0.20 1.30
N TYR A 223 0.00 -0.25 1.04
CA TYR A 223 -0.58 -0.16 -0.29
C TYR A 223 -0.64 1.24 -0.89
N MET A 224 -1.01 2.24 -0.10
CA MET A 224 -0.99 3.61 -0.60
C MET A 224 0.41 4.08 -0.92
N LEU A 225 1.38 3.66 -0.14
CA LEU A 225 2.77 4.01 -0.33
C LEU A 225 3.22 3.43 -1.65
N LEU A 226 2.87 2.17 -1.91
CA LEU A 226 3.33 1.48 -3.09
C LEU A 226 2.75 2.13 -4.34
N THR A 227 1.43 2.34 -4.32
CA THR A 227 0.72 3.15 -5.31
C THR A 227 1.38 4.48 -5.62
N ASN A 228 1.54 5.33 -4.62
CA ASN A 228 2.26 6.59 -4.76
C ASN A 228 3.65 6.46 -5.41
N LEU A 229 4.49 5.53 -4.93
CA LEU A 229 5.87 5.45 -5.42
C LEU A 229 5.85 4.99 -6.86
N ARG A 230 4.94 4.10 -7.19
CA ARG A 230 4.89 3.52 -8.53
C ARG A 230 4.46 4.59 -9.51
N TRP A 231 3.33 5.24 -9.21
CA TRP A 231 2.92 6.44 -9.92
C TRP A 231 4.06 7.44 -10.14
N THR A 232 4.79 7.81 -9.09
CA THR A 232 5.83 8.83 -9.16
C THR A 232 6.99 8.33 -10.03
N ILE A 233 7.37 7.05 -9.92
CA ILE A 233 8.51 6.52 -10.65
C ILE A 233 8.12 6.47 -12.13
N ARG A 234 6.91 6.02 -12.46
CA ARG A 234 6.47 5.88 -13.86
C ARG A 234 6.45 7.24 -14.54
N GLU A 235 5.84 8.20 -13.88
CA GLU A 235 5.91 9.58 -14.31
C GLU A 235 7.33 10.10 -14.53
N MET A 236 8.28 9.81 -13.66
CA MET A 236 9.59 10.44 -13.75
C MET A 236 10.51 9.70 -14.73
N THR A 237 10.23 8.44 -15.02
CA THR A 237 11.21 7.55 -15.66
C THR A 237 10.66 6.91 -16.91
N GLY A 238 9.35 6.97 -17.16
CA GLY A 238 8.65 6.08 -18.07
C GLY A 238 8.80 4.59 -17.81
N GLU A 239 9.36 4.15 -16.67
CA GLU A 239 9.61 2.74 -16.39
C GLU A 239 8.82 2.34 -15.41
N ASP A 240 8.47 0.95 -15.45
CA ASP A 240 7.56 0.26 -14.55
C ASP A 240 8.17 -0.47 -13.41
N PRO A 241 8.70 0.13 -12.28
CA PRO A 241 9.67 -0.58 -11.46
C PRO A 241 8.98 -1.81 -10.92
N ARG A 242 9.65 -2.95 -11.07
CA ARG A 242 9.17 -4.14 -10.38
C ARG A 242 9.01 -3.75 -8.91
N LEU A 243 7.86 -4.02 -8.30
CA LEU A 243 7.55 -3.59 -6.93
C LEU A 243 8.59 -4.09 -5.90
N GLU A 244 9.32 -5.17 -6.18
CA GLU A 244 10.42 -5.65 -5.32
C GLU A 244 11.62 -4.69 -5.19
N SER A 245 11.96 -3.93 -6.24
CA SER A 245 12.95 -2.84 -6.22
C SER A 245 12.57 -1.55 -5.47
N ALA A 246 11.28 -1.22 -5.34
CA ALA A 246 10.77 -0.05 -4.61
C ALA A 246 10.47 -0.23 -3.10
N SER A 247 10.35 -1.46 -2.61
CA SER A 247 9.94 -1.83 -1.28
C SER A 247 10.79 -3.06 -1.04
N ALA A 248 12.12 -2.92 -0.86
CA ALA A 248 12.79 -4.06 -0.27
C ALA A 248 12.35 -4.03 1.20
N VAL A 249 11.25 -4.73 1.47
CA VAL A 249 10.86 -5.17 2.79
C VAL A 249 11.97 -6.18 3.13
N GLY A 250 12.92 -5.85 4.03
CA GLY A 250 13.51 -6.85 4.95
C GLY A 250 12.44 -7.70 5.63
#